data_AF-A0A1X3D1K3-F1
#
_entry.id   AF-A0A1X3D1K3-F1
#
_cell.length_a   1.000
_cell.length_b   1.000
_cell.length_c   1.000
_cell.angle_alpha   90.00
_cell.angle_beta   90.00
_cell.angle_gamma   90.00
#
_symmetry.space_group_name_H-M   'P 1'
#
loop_
_entity.id
_entity.type
_entity.pdbx_description
1 polymer ?
#
loop_
_entity_poly.entity_id
_entity_poly.type
_entity_poly.pdbx_seq_one_letter_code
_entity_poly.pdbx_strand_id
1 'polypeptide(L)'
;MLKNRFTLLRHSYFNPLYLNEISFHEDGTQKWYTHKRLRSAYSSLKCNLTYLFIFEQNRELDTPNTTNIPEGRFGELKTQKRCHAGVSNETNLNN
;
A
#
# COMPACT_ATOMS: atom_id res chain seq x y z
N MET A 1 1.77 24.89 4.41
CA MET A 1 0.91 25.04 3.21
C MET A 1 0.42 23.72 2.60
N LEU A 2 1.14 22.59 2.72
CA LEU A 2 0.73 21.28 2.14
C LEU A 2 -0.31 20.48 2.94
N LYS A 3 -0.43 20.72 4.26
CA LYS A 3 -1.45 20.05 5.11
C LYS A 3 -2.89 20.30 4.65
N ASN A 4 -3.15 21.36 3.88
CA ASN A 4 -4.49 21.81 3.46
C ASN A 4 -4.99 21.21 2.15
N ARG A 5 -4.11 20.75 1.24
CA ARG A 5 -4.57 20.31 -0.09
C ARG A 5 -5.23 18.92 -0.04
N PHE A 6 -4.70 18.02 0.79
CA PHE A 6 -5.26 16.66 0.98
C PHE A 6 -6.27 16.53 2.11
N THR A 7 -6.28 17.42 3.10
CA THR A 7 -7.35 17.43 4.11
C THR A 7 -8.70 17.80 3.50
N LEU A 8 -8.73 18.64 2.46
CA LEU A 8 -9.97 18.92 1.71
C LEU A 8 -10.42 17.73 0.84
N LEU A 9 -9.49 16.98 0.24
CA LEU A 9 -9.74 15.72 -0.47
C LEU A 9 -10.27 14.59 0.44
N ARG A 10 -10.02 14.68 1.75
CA ARG A 10 -10.38 13.66 2.76
C ARG A 10 -11.89 13.45 2.90
N HIS A 11 -12.69 14.49 2.67
CA HIS A 11 -14.14 14.43 2.91
C HIS A 11 -14.98 14.38 1.64
N SER A 12 -14.49 14.90 0.50
CA SER A 12 -15.28 14.96 -0.73
C SER A 12 -15.30 13.65 -1.53
N TYR A 13 -14.27 12.80 -1.43
CA TYR A 13 -14.14 11.59 -2.26
C TYR A 13 -14.50 10.29 -1.56
N PHE A 14 -14.46 10.26 -0.22
CA PHE A 14 -14.77 9.05 0.57
C PHE A 14 -15.99 9.30 1.43
N ASN A 15 -17.16 8.91 0.91
CA ASN A 15 -18.41 8.96 1.66
C ASN A 15 -18.42 7.85 2.74
N PRO A 16 -18.46 8.19 4.04
CA PRO A 16 -18.48 7.20 5.12
C PRO A 16 -19.70 6.27 5.06
N LEU A 17 -20.84 6.75 4.54
CA LEU A 17 -22.06 5.94 4.40
C LEU A 17 -21.83 4.80 3.40
N TYR A 18 -21.17 5.11 2.28
CA TYR A 18 -20.82 4.10 1.27
C TYR A 18 -19.77 3.11 1.80
N LEU A 19 -18.71 3.59 2.45
CA LEU A 19 -17.64 2.72 2.95
C LEU A 19 -18.06 1.78 4.10
N ASN A 20 -19.12 2.17 4.83
CA ASN A 20 -19.70 1.41 5.93
C ASN A 20 -20.89 0.55 5.52
N GLU A 21 -21.23 0.49 4.22
CA GLU A 21 -22.28 -0.39 3.72
C GLU A 21 -21.96 -1.85 4.09
N ILE A 22 -23.00 -2.56 4.53
CA ILE A 22 -22.93 -3.95 4.98
C ILE A 22 -23.83 -4.79 4.07
N SER A 23 -23.26 -5.84 3.51
CA SER A 23 -24.00 -6.90 2.84
C SER A 23 -24.22 -8.05 3.81
N PHE A 24 -25.30 -8.79 3.58
CA PHE A 24 -25.71 -9.90 4.43
C PHE A 24 -25.90 -11.14 3.57
N HIS A 25 -25.73 -12.31 4.19
CA HIS A 25 -26.16 -13.57 3.59
C HIS A 25 -27.69 -13.68 3.62
N GLU A 26 -28.29 -14.48 2.73
CA GLU A 26 -29.76 -14.57 2.57
C GLU A 26 -30.48 -15.05 3.84
N ASP A 27 -29.80 -15.83 4.68
CA ASP A 27 -30.28 -16.34 5.97
C ASP A 27 -30.06 -15.36 7.14
N GLY A 28 -29.42 -14.21 6.89
CA GLY A 28 -29.10 -13.19 7.90
C GLY A 28 -28.02 -13.60 8.93
N THR A 29 -27.43 -14.79 8.82
CA THR A 29 -26.48 -15.30 9.83
C THR A 29 -25.11 -14.64 9.73
N GLN A 30 -24.73 -14.19 8.53
CA GLN A 30 -23.44 -13.57 8.26
C GLN A 30 -23.60 -12.19 7.63
N LYS A 31 -22.72 -11.28 8.07
CA LYS A 31 -22.64 -9.91 7.54
C LYS A 31 -21.20 -9.54 7.25
N TRP A 32 -20.99 -8.75 6.21
CA TRP A 32 -19.67 -8.23 5.88
C TRP A 32 -19.75 -6.85 5.24
N TYR A 33 -18.67 -6.08 5.35
CA TYR A 33 -18.57 -4.83 4.59
C TYR A 33 -18.67 -5.11 3.11
N THR A 34 -19.59 -4.45 2.42
CA THR A 34 -19.78 -4.57 0.97
C THR A 34 -18.50 -4.20 0.23
N HIS A 35 -17.82 -3.14 0.68
CA HIS A 35 -16.66 -2.55 0.00
C HIS A 35 -15.32 -2.88 0.69
N LYS A 36 -15.05 -4.16 0.98
CA LYS A 36 -13.83 -4.59 1.72
C LYS A 36 -12.53 -4.01 1.16
N ARG A 37 -12.33 -4.09 -0.16
CA ARG A 37 -11.10 -3.64 -0.83
C ARG A 37 -10.94 -2.13 -0.76
N LEU A 38 -12.02 -1.39 -1.02
CA LEU A 38 -12.02 0.08 -0.93
C LEU A 38 -11.75 0.55 0.49
N ARG A 39 -12.37 -0.11 1.48
CA ARG A 39 -12.15 0.18 2.91
C ARG A 39 -10.69 -0.05 3.31
N SER A 40 -10.11 -1.16 2.85
CA SER A 40 -8.68 -1.47 3.07
C SER A 40 -7.77 -0.42 2.42
N ALA A 41 -8.02 -0.07 1.16
CA ALA A 41 -7.26 0.97 0.44
C ALA A 41 -7.33 2.32 1.16
N TYR A 42 -8.53 2.75 1.57
CA TYR A 42 -8.74 3.97 2.35
C TYR A 42 -7.98 3.94 3.68
N SER A 43 -8.04 2.83 4.41
CA SER A 43 -7.31 2.68 5.67
C SER A 43 -5.81 2.76 5.46
N SER A 44 -5.28 2.14 4.40
CA SER A 44 -3.87 2.21 4.04
C SER A 44 -3.44 3.64 3.72
N LEU A 45 -4.20 4.35 2.89
CA LEU A 45 -3.92 5.75 2.58
C LEU A 45 -3.96 6.62 3.84
N LYS A 46 -4.94 6.42 4.72
CA LYS A 46 -5.09 7.18 5.97
C LYS A 46 -3.89 6.95 6.91
N CYS A 47 -3.47 5.71 7.11
CA CYS A 47 -2.34 5.38 7.98
C CYS A 47 -1.01 5.86 7.41
N ASN A 48 -0.83 5.80 6.09
CA ASN A 48 0.43 6.12 5.43
C ASN A 48 0.54 7.58 4.97
N LEU A 49 -0.50 8.40 5.17
CA LEU A 49 -0.60 9.75 4.59
C LEU A 49 0.58 10.65 4.96
N THR A 50 1.07 10.56 6.20
CA THR A 50 2.22 11.34 6.68
C THR A 50 3.50 11.00 5.91
N TYR A 51 3.65 9.76 5.46
CA TYR A 51 4.84 9.26 4.77
C TYR A 51 4.80 9.48 3.26
N LEU A 52 3.60 9.48 2.66
CA LEU A 52 3.42 9.60 1.21
C LEU A 52 4.08 10.85 0.60
N PHE A 53 4.13 11.96 1.35
CA PHE A 53 4.64 13.25 0.86
C PHE A 53 5.91 13.71 1.59
N ILE A 54 6.70 12.78 2.13
CA ILE A 54 7.96 13.13 2.80
C ILE A 54 8.96 13.74 1.81
N PHE A 55 9.00 13.26 0.57
CA PHE A 55 9.88 13.81 -0.47
C PHE A 55 9.56 15.27 -0.82
N GLU A 56 8.29 15.68 -0.74
CA GLU A 56 7.91 17.09 -0.94
C GLU A 56 8.28 17.97 0.25
N GLN A 57 8.31 17.40 1.46
CA GLN A 57 8.64 18.12 2.68
C GLN A 57 10.14 18.31 2.87
N ASN A 58 10.96 17.40 2.35
CA ASN A 58 12.42 17.39 2.51
C ASN A 58 13.11 17.53 1.15
N ARG A 59 12.83 18.62 0.43
CA ARG A 59 13.37 18.85 -0.92
C ARG A 59 14.89 19.04 -0.92
N GLU A 60 15.46 19.42 0.21
CA GLU A 60 16.90 19.53 0.45
C GLU A 60 17.64 18.19 0.36
N LEU A 61 16.93 17.07 0.51
CA LEU A 61 17.51 15.73 0.39
C LEU A 61 17.62 15.24 -1.06
N ASP A 62 17.26 16.09 -2.04
CA ASP A 62 17.25 15.80 -3.49
C ASP A 62 16.61 14.45 -3.85
N THR A 63 15.61 14.03 -3.05
CA THR A 63 14.93 12.77 -3.26
C THR A 63 14.06 12.88 -4.50
N PRO A 64 14.24 12.01 -5.51
CA PRO A 64 13.46 12.08 -6.74
C PRO A 64 11.98 11.85 -6.44
N ASN A 65 11.11 12.57 -7.16
CA ASN A 65 9.66 12.38 -7.09
C ASN A 65 9.16 11.14 -7.86
N THR A 66 10.08 10.36 -8.44
CA THR A 66 9.78 9.13 -9.18
C THR A 66 10.16 7.90 -8.37
N THR A 67 9.40 6.82 -8.54
CA THR A 67 9.66 5.54 -7.88
C THR A 67 10.63 4.65 -8.67
N ASN A 68 11.18 5.13 -9.79
CA ASN A 68 12.04 4.34 -10.68
C ASN A 68 13.25 3.72 -9.97
N ILE A 69 13.91 4.48 -9.09
CA ILE A 69 15.09 4.01 -8.35
C ILE A 69 14.73 2.88 -7.38
N PRO A 70 13.78 3.07 -6.42
CA PRO A 70 13.42 1.99 -5.53
C PRO A 70 12.79 0.80 -6.27
N GLU A 71 11.95 1.02 -7.28
CA GLU A 71 11.33 -0.07 -8.06
C GLU A 71 12.37 -0.92 -8.80
N GLY A 72 13.35 -0.29 -9.45
CA GLY A 72 14.46 -0.97 -10.11
C GLY A 72 15.26 -1.82 -9.12
N ARG A 73 15.64 -1.23 -7.99
CA ARG A 73 16.38 -1.93 -6.92
C ARG A 73 15.59 -3.09 -6.33
N PHE A 74 14.29 -2.93 -6.08
CA PHE A 74 13.44 -4.02 -5.61
C PHE A 74 13.26 -5.11 -6.68
N GLY A 75 13.28 -4.77 -7.97
CA GLY A 75 13.28 -5.72 -9.08
C GLY A 75 14.53 -6.60 -9.09
N GLU A 76 15.70 -6.00 -8.91
CA GLU A 76 16.97 -6.71 -8.78
C GLU A 76 16.94 -7.67 -7.57
N LEU A 77 16.52 -7.19 -6.40
CA LEU A 77 16.42 -8.00 -5.18
C LEU A 77 15.46 -9.18 -5.34
N LYS A 78 14.31 -8.98 -5.98
CA LYS A 78 13.35 -10.06 -6.27
C LYS A 78 13.95 -11.10 -7.21
N THR A 79 14.72 -10.66 -8.21
CA THR A 79 15.42 -11.55 -9.14
C THR A 79 16.46 -12.41 -8.42
N GLN A 80 17.33 -11.79 -7.62
CA GLN A 80 18.32 -12.49 -6.81
C GLN A 80 17.66 -13.50 -5.86
N LYS A 81 16.64 -13.07 -5.11
CA LYS A 81 15.86 -13.97 -4.23
C LYS A 81 15.28 -15.15 -5.00
N ARG A 82 14.76 -14.92 -6.21
CA ARG A 82 14.19 -15.98 -7.06
C ARG A 82 15.25 -16.96 -7.54
N CYS A 83 16.45 -16.50 -7.92
CA CYS A 83 17.56 -17.38 -8.33
C CYS A 83 17.99 -18.34 -7.21
N HIS A 84 17.82 -17.95 -5.95
CA HIS A 84 18.11 -18.78 -4.78
C HIS A 84 16.87 -19.49 -4.19
N ALA A 85 15.69 -19.31 -4.80
CA ALA A 85 14.47 -19.96 -4.33
C ALA A 85 14.57 -21.47 -4.60
N GLY A 86 14.80 -22.25 -3.54
CA GLY A 86 14.98 -23.70 -3.61
C GLY A 86 16.40 -24.19 -3.29
N VAL A 87 17.36 -23.28 -3.06
CA VAL A 87 18.68 -23.65 -2.56
C VAL A 87 18.58 -23.84 -1.04
N SER A 88 18.59 -25.09 -0.58
CA SER A 88 18.77 -25.42 0.84
C SER A 88 20.26 -25.66 1.12
N ASN A 89 20.68 -25.58 2.40
CA ASN A 89 22.07 -25.89 2.79
C ASN A 89 22.50 -27.31 2.37
N GLU A 90 21.53 -28.21 2.15
CA GLU A 90 21.76 -29.60 1.74
C GLU A 90 22.03 -29.75 0.23
N THR A 91 21.52 -28.84 -0.61
CA THR A 91 21.77 -28.87 -2.07
C THR A 91 23.16 -28.34 -2.44
N ASN A 92 23.77 -27.52 -1.57
CA ASN A 92 25.09 -26.92 -1.81
C ASN A 92 26.28 -27.86 -1.52
N LEU A 93 26.07 -29.08 -1.03
CA LEU A 93 27.14 -30.02 -0.70
C LEU A 93 27.51 -31.02 -1.82
N ASN A 94 26.85 -30.94 -2.99
CA ASN A 94 27.06 -31.89 -4.10
C ASN A 94 27.55 -31.26 -5.40
N ASN A 95 28.31 -30.15 -5.34
CA ASN A 95 29.06 -29.62 -6.49
C ASN A 95 30.55 -29.52 -6.16
#